data_AF-A0A7J4I7H0-F1
#
_entry.id   AF-A0A7J4I7H0-F1
#
_cell.length_a   1.000
_cell.length_b   1.000
_cell.length_c   1.000
_cell.angle_alpha   90.00
_cell.angle_beta   90.00
_cell.angle_gamma   90.00
#
_symmetry.space_group_name_H-M   'P 1'
#
loop_
_entity.id
_entity.type
_entity.pdbx_description
1 polymer ?
#
loop_
_entity_poly.entity_id
_entity_poly.type
_entity_poly.pdbx_seq_one_letter_code
_entity_poly.pdbx_strand_id
1 'polypeptide(L)'
;MPSPQPVVVDANILISLLIAKGSKQELFFSGHITPHSPELALFEIGKYWKRISEQSGLPEKELKLTFACVKEQLTILSLPEIRERLSEAKLISPDKDDAESFALALKLNCLIWSEDKLLKKQPRVEVLTTPELLSKLGLK
;
A
#
# COMPACT_ATOMS: atom_id res chain seq x y z
N MET A 1 15.49 13.02 13.60
CA MET A 1 14.43 12.91 12.58
C MET A 1 13.18 12.40 13.29
N PRO A 2 11.95 12.84 12.92
CA PRO A 2 10.74 12.22 13.43
C PRO A 2 10.76 10.72 13.10
N SER A 3 10.12 9.90 13.94
CA SER A 3 9.95 8.47 13.67
C SER A 3 9.16 8.27 12.38
N PRO A 4 9.50 7.26 11.54
CA PRO A 4 8.76 6.97 10.33
C PRO A 4 7.29 6.70 10.63
N GLN A 5 6.40 7.24 9.79
CA GLN A 5 4.96 7.14 10.00
C GLN A 5 4.44 5.80 9.46
N PRO A 6 3.69 4.98 10.24
CA PRO A 6 3.05 3.80 9.69
C PRO A 6 2.02 4.21 8.63
N VAL A 7 2.03 3.52 7.49
CA VAL A 7 1.12 3.78 6.37
C VAL A 7 0.67 2.44 5.79
N VAL A 8 -0.63 2.25 5.64
CA VAL A 8 -1.14 1.11 4.85
C VAL A 8 -0.98 1.43 3.37
N VAL A 9 -0.24 0.61 2.66
CA VAL A 9 0.05 0.77 1.23
C VAL A 9 -0.91 -0.11 0.45
N ASP A 10 -1.73 0.52 -0.38
CA ASP A 10 -2.66 -0.17 -1.25
C ASP A 10 -1.93 -1.02 -2.30
N ALA A 11 -2.55 -2.12 -2.73
CA ALA A 11 -1.96 -3.05 -3.68
C ALA A 11 -1.65 -2.39 -5.03
N ASN A 12 -2.48 -1.45 -5.49
CA ASN A 12 -2.22 -0.69 -6.71
C ASN A 12 -0.97 0.20 -6.60
N ILE A 13 -0.65 0.70 -5.39
CA ILE A 13 0.60 1.39 -5.15
C ILE A 13 1.75 0.40 -5.29
N LEU A 14 1.71 -0.75 -4.60
CA LEU A 14 2.76 -1.77 -4.67
C LEU A 14 3.00 -2.24 -6.11
N ILE A 15 1.95 -2.49 -6.88
CA ILE A 15 2.00 -2.80 -8.31
C ILE A 15 2.69 -1.66 -9.09
N SER A 16 2.34 -0.40 -8.82
CA SER A 16 2.98 0.75 -9.46
C SER A 16 4.49 0.82 -9.17
N LEU A 17 4.92 0.48 -7.95
CA LEU A 17 6.34 0.45 -7.57
C LEU A 17 7.16 -0.55 -8.40
N LEU A 18 6.53 -1.64 -8.81
CA LEU A 18 7.14 -2.70 -9.62
C LEU A 18 7.15 -2.37 -11.11
N ILE A 19 6.23 -1.52 -11.57
CA ILE A 19 6.11 -1.14 -12.98
C ILE A 19 7.08 -0.01 -13.34
N ALA A 20 7.17 1.04 -12.54
CA ALA A 20 7.95 2.21 -12.91
C ALA A 20 8.65 2.87 -11.71
N LYS A 21 9.85 3.40 -11.98
CA LYS A 21 10.55 4.29 -11.04
C LYS A 21 9.90 5.67 -11.03
N GLY A 22 9.99 6.37 -9.89
CA GLY A 22 9.50 7.74 -9.74
C GLY A 22 9.13 8.04 -8.30
N SER A 23 8.30 9.08 -8.10
CA SER A 23 7.98 9.62 -6.78
C SER A 23 7.38 8.60 -5.80
N LYS A 24 6.60 7.61 -6.29
CA LYS A 24 6.08 6.52 -5.46
C LYS A 24 7.21 5.65 -4.92
N GLN A 25 8.14 5.27 -5.77
CA GLN A 25 9.30 4.46 -5.39
C GLN A 25 10.20 5.24 -4.44
N GLU A 26 10.53 6.48 -4.77
CA GLU A 26 11.33 7.36 -3.91
C GLU A 26 10.71 7.48 -2.52
N LEU A 27 9.40 7.76 -2.42
CA LEU A 27 8.69 7.85 -1.15
C LEU A 27 8.71 6.53 -0.37
N PHE A 28 8.41 5.40 -1.03
CA PHE A 28 8.37 4.09 -0.39
C PHE A 28 9.72 3.74 0.26
N PHE A 29 10.82 3.98 -0.46
CA PHE A 29 12.18 3.70 0.00
C PHE A 29 12.82 4.83 0.81
N SER A 30 12.11 5.94 1.05
CA SER A 30 12.69 7.16 1.66
C SER A 30 12.98 7.04 3.17
N GLY A 31 12.41 6.05 3.85
CA GLY A 31 12.47 5.94 5.31
C GLY A 31 11.60 6.95 6.08
N HIS A 32 10.76 7.74 5.40
CA HIS A 32 9.78 8.63 6.05
C HIS A 32 8.50 7.90 6.49
N ILE A 33 8.22 6.75 5.87
CA ILE A 33 7.07 5.90 6.19
C ILE A 33 7.54 4.50 6.58
N THR A 34 6.74 3.83 7.40
CA THR A 34 6.84 2.39 7.65
C THR A 34 5.69 1.72 6.89
N PRO A 35 5.93 1.14 5.71
CA PRO A 35 4.87 0.62 4.87
C PRO A 35 4.31 -0.69 5.44
N HIS A 36 2.98 -0.78 5.50
CA HIS A 36 2.25 -1.97 5.91
C HIS A 36 1.25 -2.37 4.83
N SER A 37 0.92 -3.64 4.71
CA SER A 37 -0.13 -4.08 3.77
C SER A 37 -0.79 -5.37 4.27
N PRO A 38 -2.08 -5.60 3.98
CA PRO A 38 -2.66 -6.92 4.15
C PRO A 38 -1.98 -7.93 3.22
N GLU A 39 -1.91 -9.19 3.65
CA GLU A 39 -1.38 -10.31 2.87
C GLU A 39 -2.08 -10.44 1.51
N LEU A 40 -3.37 -10.07 1.44
CA LEU A 40 -4.16 -10.04 0.21
C LEU A 40 -3.46 -9.29 -0.93
N ALA A 41 -2.74 -8.20 -0.65
CA ALA A 41 -2.03 -7.42 -1.66
C ALA A 41 -0.93 -8.22 -2.38
N LEU A 42 -0.30 -9.20 -1.71
CA LEU A 42 0.67 -10.08 -2.34
C LEU A 42 0.00 -11.02 -3.36
N PHE A 43 -1.20 -11.50 -3.04
CA PHE A 43 -1.98 -12.32 -3.98
C PHE A 43 -2.36 -11.51 -5.22
N GLU A 44 -2.69 -10.23 -5.07
CA GLU A 44 -2.95 -9.35 -6.20
C GLU A 44 -1.73 -9.13 -7.09
N ILE A 45 -0.56 -8.90 -6.51
CA ILE A 45 0.70 -8.81 -7.26
C ILE A 45 0.94 -10.11 -8.05
N GLY A 46 0.73 -11.27 -7.41
CA GLY A 46 0.82 -12.57 -8.08
C GLY A 46 -0.16 -12.72 -9.25
N LYS A 47 -1.44 -12.35 -9.03
CA LYS A 47 -2.49 -12.38 -10.05
C LYS A 47 -2.16 -11.51 -11.25
N TYR A 48 -1.56 -10.34 -11.03
CA TYR A 48 -1.21 -9.39 -12.09
C TYR A 48 0.25 -9.49 -12.56
N TRP A 49 1.02 -10.50 -12.11
CA TRP A 49 2.46 -10.60 -12.38
C TRP A 49 2.82 -10.52 -13.86
N LYS A 50 2.07 -11.20 -14.73
CA LYS A 50 2.31 -11.16 -16.18
C LYS A 50 2.19 -9.73 -16.73
N ARG A 51 1.13 -9.00 -16.34
CA ARG A 51 0.92 -7.60 -16.72
C ARG A 51 2.04 -6.71 -16.16
N ILE A 52 2.44 -6.92 -14.92
CA ILE A 52 3.54 -6.16 -14.28
C ILE A 52 4.84 -6.38 -15.05
N SER A 53 5.16 -7.63 -15.40
CA SER A 53 6.32 -7.98 -16.21
C SER A 53 6.32 -7.25 -17.56
N GLU A 54 5.20 -7.30 -18.28
CA GLU A 54 5.06 -6.63 -19.58
C GLU A 54 5.19 -5.09 -19.46
N GLN A 55 4.56 -4.49 -18.44
CA GLN A 55 4.54 -3.04 -18.25
C GLN A 55 5.84 -2.48 -17.68
N SER A 56 6.57 -3.27 -16.88
CA SER A 56 7.86 -2.86 -16.30
C SER A 56 8.97 -2.74 -17.33
N GLY A 57 8.89 -3.52 -18.43
CA GLY A 57 9.98 -3.66 -19.39
C GLY A 57 11.25 -4.30 -18.81
N LEU A 58 11.21 -4.82 -17.58
CA LEU A 58 12.35 -5.42 -16.91
C LEU A 58 12.47 -6.92 -17.23
N PRO A 59 13.70 -7.45 -17.30
CA PRO A 59 13.91 -8.89 -17.25
C PRO A 59 13.28 -9.49 -15.98
N GLU A 60 12.71 -10.69 -16.09
CA GLU A 60 11.99 -11.34 -14.98
C GLU A 60 12.84 -11.43 -13.69
N LYS A 61 14.14 -11.68 -13.84
CA LYS A 61 15.09 -11.73 -12.72
C LYS A 61 15.19 -10.38 -12.00
N GLU A 62 15.24 -9.26 -12.72
CA GLU A 62 15.32 -7.92 -12.15
C GLU A 62 14.00 -7.51 -11.48
N LEU A 63 12.87 -7.87 -12.09
CA LEU A 63 11.56 -7.64 -11.49
C LEU A 63 11.41 -8.42 -10.18
N LYS A 64 11.86 -9.69 -10.14
CA LYS A 64 11.88 -10.52 -8.92
C LYS A 64 12.75 -9.90 -7.83
N LEU A 65 13.92 -9.35 -8.18
CA LEU A 65 14.78 -8.64 -7.22
C LEU A 65 14.10 -7.37 -6.70
N THR A 66 13.46 -6.59 -7.57
CA THR A 66 12.70 -5.40 -7.18
C THR A 66 11.58 -5.76 -6.21
N PHE A 67 10.83 -6.83 -6.50
CA PHE A 67 9.78 -7.32 -5.62
C PHE A 67 10.33 -7.83 -4.28
N ALA A 68 11.51 -8.46 -4.26
CA ALA A 68 12.18 -8.83 -3.02
C ALA A 68 12.50 -7.60 -2.16
N CYS A 69 13.06 -6.54 -2.73
CA CYS A 69 13.32 -5.29 -2.02
C CYS A 69 12.05 -4.62 -1.47
N VAL A 70 10.96 -4.64 -2.24
CA VAL A 70 9.66 -4.13 -1.75
C VAL A 70 9.19 -4.94 -0.53
N LYS A 71 9.27 -6.27 -0.59
CA LYS A 71 8.88 -7.14 0.53
C LYS A 71 9.75 -6.95 1.78
N GLU A 72 11.03 -6.69 1.62
CA GLU A 72 11.94 -6.46 2.76
C GLU A 72 11.58 -5.21 3.56
N GLN A 73 11.00 -4.19 2.92
CA GLN A 73 10.55 -2.98 3.61
C GLN A 73 9.10 -3.06 4.10
N LEU A 74 8.28 -3.91 3.48
CA LEU A 74 6.85 -4.01 3.75
C LEU A 74 6.58 -4.91 4.96
N THR A 75 5.86 -4.37 5.95
CA THR A 75 5.31 -5.19 7.04
C THR A 75 3.95 -5.75 6.62
N ILE A 76 3.86 -7.08 6.52
CA ILE A 76 2.67 -7.75 6.00
C ILE A 76 1.90 -8.39 7.15
N LEU A 77 0.59 -8.13 7.21
CA LEU A 77 -0.29 -8.73 8.19
C LEU A 77 -1.31 -9.63 7.50
N SER A 78 -1.49 -10.83 8.05
CA SER A 78 -2.44 -11.82 7.58
C SER A 78 -3.87 -11.50 8.03
N LEU A 79 -4.85 -12.11 7.36
CA LEU A 79 -6.27 -11.95 7.70
C LEU A 79 -6.58 -12.24 9.19
N PRO A 80 -6.04 -13.30 9.83
CA PRO A 80 -6.23 -13.52 11.27
C PRO A 80 -5.78 -12.36 12.15
N GLU A 81 -4.68 -11.68 11.80
CA GLU A 81 -4.10 -10.60 12.59
C GLU A 81 -4.95 -9.33 12.54
N ILE A 82 -5.68 -9.10 11.44
CA ILE A 82 -6.54 -7.92 11.24
C ILE A 82 -8.03 -8.21 11.47
N ARG A 83 -8.39 -9.46 11.74
CA ARG A 83 -9.78 -9.95 11.81
C ARG A 83 -10.66 -9.17 12.79
N GLU A 84 -10.09 -8.72 13.90
CA GLU A 84 -10.80 -7.95 14.94
C GLU A 84 -11.38 -6.62 14.42
N ARG A 85 -10.77 -6.04 13.38
CA ARG A 85 -11.20 -4.79 12.74
C ARG A 85 -12.01 -5.01 11.46
N LEU A 86 -12.08 -6.23 10.95
CA LEU A 86 -12.68 -6.52 9.64
C LEU A 86 -14.19 -6.19 9.58
N SER A 87 -14.92 -6.41 10.67
CA SER A 87 -16.35 -6.08 10.73
C SER A 87 -16.59 -4.57 10.63
N GLU A 88 -15.80 -3.76 11.35
CA GLU A 88 -15.85 -2.29 11.26
C GLU A 88 -15.43 -1.82 9.87
N ALA A 89 -14.34 -2.40 9.34
CA ALA A 89 -13.80 -2.07 8.03
C ALA A 89 -14.82 -2.29 6.90
N LYS A 90 -15.55 -3.42 6.91
CA LYS A 90 -16.60 -3.71 5.92
C LYS A 90 -17.77 -2.73 5.93
N LEU A 91 -18.00 -2.02 7.03
CA LEU A 91 -19.06 -1.01 7.13
C LEU A 91 -18.62 0.34 6.58
N ILE A 92 -17.34 0.68 6.72
CA ILE A 92 -16.81 1.98 6.31
C ILE A 92 -16.21 1.95 4.90
N SER A 93 -15.68 0.81 4.45
CA SER A 93 -14.99 0.70 3.19
C SER A 93 -15.96 0.94 2.03
N PRO A 94 -15.72 1.94 1.15
CA PRO A 94 -16.57 2.20 0.00
C PRO A 94 -16.53 1.06 -1.03
N ASP A 95 -15.45 0.28 -1.05
CA ASP A 95 -15.29 -0.96 -1.79
C ASP A 95 -15.09 -2.13 -0.83
N LYS A 96 -15.82 -3.22 -1.02
CA LYS A 96 -15.74 -4.39 -0.13
C LYS A 96 -14.43 -5.15 -0.29
N ASP A 97 -13.81 -5.09 -1.46
CA ASP A 97 -12.56 -5.79 -1.74
C ASP A 97 -11.38 -5.12 -1.02
N ASP A 98 -11.50 -3.83 -0.68
CA ASP A 98 -10.51 -3.07 0.08
C ASP A 98 -10.68 -3.15 1.62
N ALA A 99 -11.65 -3.92 2.10
CA ALA A 99 -11.95 -3.97 3.54
C ALA A 99 -10.75 -4.43 4.40
N GLU A 100 -9.84 -5.24 3.87
CA GLU A 100 -8.63 -5.65 4.60
C GLU A 100 -7.65 -4.48 4.81
N SER A 101 -7.48 -3.60 3.82
CA SER A 101 -6.67 -2.39 3.93
C SER A 101 -7.24 -1.44 5.00
N PHE A 102 -8.57 -1.30 5.03
CA PHE A 102 -9.26 -0.54 6.09
C PHE A 102 -9.12 -1.18 7.47
N ALA A 103 -9.25 -2.51 7.58
CA ALA A 103 -9.09 -3.22 8.83
C ALA A 103 -7.68 -3.03 9.40
N LEU A 104 -6.66 -3.10 8.53
CA LEU A 104 -5.28 -2.87 8.90
C LEU A 104 -5.05 -1.42 9.36
N ALA A 105 -5.58 -0.44 8.61
CA ALA A 105 -5.45 0.97 8.95
C ALA A 105 -6.12 1.30 10.30
N LEU A 106 -7.29 0.73 10.56
CA LEU A 106 -7.98 0.83 11.86
C LEU A 106 -7.17 0.19 12.99
N LYS A 107 -6.55 -0.97 12.75
CA LYS A 107 -5.73 -1.69 13.74
C LYS A 107 -4.49 -0.87 14.13
N LEU A 108 -3.81 -0.31 13.13
CA LEU A 108 -2.57 0.46 13.31
C LEU A 108 -2.82 1.94 13.62
N ASN A 109 -4.08 2.39 13.55
CA ASN A 109 -4.49 3.78 13.68
C ASN A 109 -3.69 4.71 12.74
N CYS A 110 -3.63 4.35 11.45
CA CYS A 110 -2.87 5.07 10.44
C CYS A 110 -3.67 5.33 9.16
N LEU A 111 -3.07 6.08 8.24
CA LEU A 111 -3.67 6.42 6.94
C LEU A 111 -3.44 5.30 5.91
N ILE A 112 -4.26 5.30 4.87
CA ILE A 112 -4.07 4.49 3.66
C ILE A 112 -3.46 5.36 2.57
N TRP A 113 -2.40 4.87 1.93
CA TRP A 113 -1.86 5.42 0.70
C TRP A 113 -2.44 4.66 -0.49
N SER A 114 -3.30 5.33 -1.25
CA SER A 114 -3.91 4.79 -2.48
C SER A 114 -4.16 5.91 -3.50
N GLU A 115 -4.10 5.56 -4.79
CA GLU A 115 -4.55 6.44 -5.87
C GLU A 115 -6.05 6.31 -6.15
N ASP A 116 -6.74 5.34 -5.54
CA ASP A 116 -8.18 5.20 -5.69
C ASP A 116 -8.92 6.23 -4.82
N LYS A 117 -9.48 7.23 -5.50
CA LYS A 117 -10.26 8.30 -4.90
C LYS A 117 -11.60 7.81 -4.34
N LEU A 118 -12.08 6.61 -4.74
CA LEU A 118 -13.29 6.02 -4.17
C LEU A 118 -13.12 5.75 -2.68
N LEU A 119 -11.94 5.30 -2.24
CA LEU A 119 -11.65 4.97 -0.84
C LEU A 119 -11.71 6.19 0.10
N LYS A 120 -11.65 7.40 -0.47
CA LYS A 120 -11.86 8.66 0.26
C LYS A 120 -13.33 8.94 0.60
N LYS A 121 -14.29 8.19 0.04
CA LYS A 121 -15.73 8.38 0.29
C LYS A 121 -16.18 7.81 1.64
N GLN A 122 -15.34 7.92 2.65
CA GLN A 122 -15.64 7.64 4.04
C GLN A 122 -14.77 8.53 4.95
N PRO A 123 -15.22 8.90 6.16
CA PRO A 123 -14.49 9.85 7.02
C PRO A 123 -13.62 9.19 8.10
N ARG A 124 -13.66 7.86 8.23
CA ARG A 124 -13.13 7.11 9.38
C ARG A 124 -11.63 6.88 9.30
N VAL A 125 -11.10 6.65 8.10
CA VAL A 125 -9.67 6.45 7.83
C VAL A 125 -9.21 7.49 6.82
N GLU A 126 -8.11 8.19 7.12
CA GLU A 126 -7.52 9.13 6.16
C GLU A 126 -6.95 8.35 4.97
N VAL A 127 -7.30 8.74 3.75
CA VAL A 127 -6.77 8.14 2.52
C VAL A 127 -6.10 9.24 1.70
N LEU A 128 -4.83 9.05 1.37
CA LEU A 128 -4.02 10.04 0.65
C LEU A 128 -3.44 9.44 -0.64
N THR A 129 -3.46 10.24 -1.69
CA THR A 129 -2.70 10.01 -2.93
C THR A 129 -1.23 10.35 -2.72
N THR A 130 -0.34 9.93 -3.63
CA THR A 130 1.09 10.24 -3.52
C THR A 130 1.38 11.75 -3.36
N PRO A 131 0.80 12.67 -4.15
CA PRO A 131 1.04 14.09 -3.97
C PRO A 131 0.57 14.64 -2.62
N GLU A 132 -0.50 14.09 -2.05
CA GLU A 132 -1.01 14.52 -0.74
C GLU A 132 -0.14 13.99 0.40
N LEU A 133 0.29 12.73 0.31
CA LEU A 133 1.19 12.12 1.29
C LEU A 133 2.55 12.82 1.31
N LEU A 134 3.13 13.12 0.13
CA LEU A 134 4.35 13.94 0.04
C LEU A 134 4.17 15.31 0.69
N SER A 135 3.02 15.96 0.46
CA SER A 135 2.69 17.24 1.09
C SER A 135 2.65 17.14 2.61
N LYS A 136 2.00 16.08 3.14
CA LYS A 136 1.83 15.84 4.57
C LYS A 136 3.17 15.57 5.26
N LEU A 137 4.11 14.95 4.55
CA LEU A 137 5.45 14.65 5.04
C LEU A 137 6.45 15.81 4.84
N GLY A 138 6.05 16.91 4.17
CA GLY A 138 6.93 18.05 3.90
C GLY A 138 8.00 17.76 2.85
N LEU A 139 7.72 16.86 1.89
CA LEU A 139 8.63 16.41 0.84
C LEU A 139 8.33 17.02 -0.53
N LYS A 140 7.71 18.21 -0.57
CA LYS A 140 7.39 18.95 -1.78
C LYS A 140 8.35 20.11 -2.01
#